data_AF-A0A258VN72-F1
#
_entry.id   AF-A0A258VN72-F1
#
_cell.length_a   1.000
_cell.length_b   1.000
_cell.length_c   1.000
_cell.angle_alpha   90.00
_cell.angle_beta   90.00
_cell.angle_gamma   90.00
#
_symmetry.space_group_name_H-M   'P 1'
#
loop_
_entity.id
_entity.type
_entity.pdbx_description
1 polymer ?
#
loop_
_entity_poly.entity_id
_entity_poly.type
_entity_poly.pdbx_seq_one_letter_code
_entity_poly.pdbx_strand_id
1 'polypeptide(L)'
;MIDSVRVIVKANKIVFNRFRIKGIYMKLTNQQLEVIVNKVMKAWKDNHVIEFKDDEKKVLNRMLESLKQDFQKELDLEREVNAMLDKLEASNSGEFQRYKMYPMLKQKLAKEKKVIL
;
A
#
# COMPACT_ATOMS: atom_id res chain seq x y z
N MET A 1 -21.48 -29.88 11.10
CA MET A 1 -20.85 -29.74 9.78
C MET A 1 -20.64 -28.27 9.56
N ILE A 2 -19.40 -27.79 9.56
CA ILE A 2 -19.07 -26.39 9.27
C ILE A 2 -18.36 -26.42 7.92
N ASP A 3 -19.03 -25.90 6.90
CA ASP A 3 -18.51 -25.82 5.54
C ASP A 3 -17.30 -24.88 5.50
N SER A 4 -16.12 -25.45 5.28
CA SER A 4 -14.89 -24.71 5.04
C SER A 4 -14.99 -23.94 3.73
N VAL A 5 -15.22 -22.63 3.81
CA VAL A 5 -15.14 -21.71 2.67
C VAL A 5 -13.68 -21.64 2.20
N ARG A 6 -13.34 -22.44 1.19
CA ARG A 6 -12.02 -22.39 0.53
C ARG A 6 -11.92 -21.10 -0.28
N VAL A 7 -11.01 -20.20 0.12
CA VAL A 7 -10.67 -19.01 -0.67
C VAL A 7 -9.79 -19.45 -1.84
N ILE A 8 -10.40 -19.60 -3.02
CA ILE A 8 -9.65 -19.78 -4.25
C ILE A 8 -9.00 -18.44 -4.59
N VAL A 9 -7.69 -18.32 -4.36
CA VAL A 9 -6.91 -17.17 -4.84
C VAL A 9 -6.89 -17.23 -6.38
N LYS A 10 -7.80 -16.49 -7.02
CA LYS A 10 -7.60 -15.95 -8.36
C LYS A 10 -6.79 -14.67 -8.17
N ALA A 11 -5.75 -14.49 -8.97
CA ALA A 11 -4.69 -13.50 -8.81
C ALA A 11 -5.12 -12.02 -9.02
N ASN A 12 -6.24 -11.58 -8.44
CA ASN A 12 -6.71 -10.21 -8.48
C ASN A 12 -7.30 -9.83 -7.11
N LYS A 13 -6.51 -9.05 -6.35
CA LYS A 13 -6.75 -8.48 -5.01
C LYS A 13 -6.39 -9.37 -3.82
N ILE A 14 -5.21 -9.13 -3.28
CA ILE A 14 -4.89 -9.38 -1.87
C ILE A 14 -5.14 -8.07 -1.13
N VAL A 15 -6.03 -8.08 -0.13
CA VAL A 15 -6.31 -6.92 0.74
C VAL A 15 -5.59 -7.14 2.07
N PHE A 16 -4.60 -6.31 2.38
CA PHE A 16 -3.92 -6.35 3.68
C PHE A 16 -4.73 -5.56 4.72
N ASN A 17 -5.07 -6.22 5.84
CA ASN A 17 -5.75 -5.59 6.95
C ASN A 17 -4.80 -4.64 7.70
N ARG A 18 -5.31 -3.46 8.04
CA ARG A 18 -4.62 -2.21 8.37
C ARG A 18 -3.88 -2.25 9.72
N PHE A 19 -2.54 -2.31 9.71
CA PHE A 19 -1.71 -1.87 10.85
C PHE A 19 -1.41 -0.38 10.72
N ARG A 20 -2.06 0.42 11.57
CA ARG A 20 -1.91 1.88 11.58
C ARG A 20 -0.75 2.27 12.52
N ILE A 21 0.48 2.25 12.01
CA ILE A 21 1.64 2.81 12.74
C ILE A 21 1.59 4.33 12.59
N LYS A 22 1.33 5.04 13.68
CA LYS A 22 1.42 6.51 13.75
C LYS A 22 2.83 6.96 13.35
N GLY A 23 2.92 7.76 12.29
CA GLY A 23 3.94 8.81 12.18
C GLY A 23 5.40 8.37 12.11
N ILE A 24 5.72 7.32 11.37
CA ILE A 24 7.11 7.04 10.98
C ILE A 24 7.15 6.95 9.45
N TYR A 25 7.63 8.01 8.81
CA TYR A 25 8.08 8.00 7.40
C TYR A 25 9.36 7.15 7.31
N MET A 26 9.26 5.87 7.62
CA MET A 26 10.31 4.92 7.27
C MET A 26 9.98 4.42 5.87
N LYS A 27 10.70 4.96 4.88
CA LYS A 27 10.82 4.31 3.58
C LYS A 27 11.36 2.91 3.85
N LEU A 28 10.49 1.90 3.79
CA LEU A 28 10.89 0.51 4.03
C LEU A 28 11.96 0.14 2.99
N THR A 29 13.07 -0.44 3.45
CA THR A 29 14.08 -0.96 2.53
C THR A 29 13.57 -2.22 1.84
N ASN A 30 14.17 -2.59 0.70
CA ASN A 30 13.81 -3.83 0.00
C ASN A 30 13.92 -5.06 0.91
N GLN A 31 14.94 -5.11 1.77
CA GLN A 31 15.11 -6.18 2.76
C GLN A 31 13.96 -6.22 3.76
N GLN A 32 13.47 -5.07 4.23
CA GLN A 32 12.32 -5.02 5.14
C GLN A 32 11.03 -5.48 4.46
N LEU A 33 10.82 -5.14 3.18
CA LEU A 33 9.68 -5.62 2.40
C LEU A 33 9.73 -7.14 2.24
N GLU A 34 10.90 -7.70 1.95
CA GLU A 34 11.11 -9.15 1.85
C GLU A 34 10.80 -9.85 3.19
N VAL A 35 11.24 -9.29 4.33
CA VAL A 35 10.93 -9.83 5.66
C VAL A 35 9.43 -9.85 5.92
N ILE A 36 8.70 -8.79 5.54
CA ILE A 36 7.24 -8.72 5.70
C ILE A 36 6.56 -9.78 4.83
N VAL A 37 6.91 -9.86 3.55
CA VAL A 37 6.32 -10.83 2.61
C VAL A 37 6.56 -12.26 3.08
N ASN A 38 7.78 -12.58 3.54
CA ASN A 38 8.12 -13.89 4.09
C ASN A 38 7.28 -14.25 5.33
N LYS A 39 7.11 -13.31 6.27
CA LYS A 39 6.30 -13.52 7.47
C LYS A 39 4.83 -13.78 7.13
N VAL A 40 4.27 -13.00 6.21
CA VAL A 40 2.90 -13.18 5.73
C VAL A 40 2.73 -14.53 5.05
N MET A 41 3.65 -14.86 4.13
CA MET A 41 3.62 -16.15 3.42
C MET A 41 3.67 -17.33 4.39
N LYS A 42 4.59 -17.28 5.36
CA LYS A 42 4.69 -18.30 6.41
C LYS A 42 3.40 -18.41 7.19
N ALA A 43 2.84 -17.31 7.66
CA ALA A 43 1.58 -17.31 8.40
C ALA A 43 0.43 -17.90 7.57
N TRP A 44 0.37 -17.66 6.27
CA TRP A 44 -0.64 -18.24 5.40
C TRP A 44 -0.46 -19.74 5.17
N LYS A 45 0.79 -20.21 5.05
CA LYS A 45 1.12 -21.65 4.98
C LYS A 45 0.74 -22.35 6.28
N ASP A 46 1.13 -21.78 7.42
CA ASP A 46 0.88 -22.33 8.76
C ASP A 46 -0.63 -22.44 9.07
N ASN A 47 -1.45 -21.53 8.54
CA ASN A 47 -2.91 -21.54 8.70
C ASN A 47 -3.65 -22.31 7.59
N HIS A 48 -2.95 -22.93 6.64
CA HIS A 48 -3.55 -23.63 5.50
C HIS A 48 -4.56 -22.81 4.68
N VAL A 49 -4.36 -21.49 4.59
CA VAL A 49 -5.28 -20.57 3.87
C VAL A 49 -4.89 -20.33 2.41
N ILE A 50 -3.77 -20.90 1.95
CA ILE A 50 -3.29 -20.77 0.57
C ILE A 50 -2.93 -22.13 -0.04
N GLU A 51 -3.21 -22.25 -1.32
CA GLU A 51 -2.74 -23.34 -2.19
C GLU A 51 -1.97 -22.72 -3.35
N PHE A 52 -0.72 -23.15 -3.54
CA PHE A 52 0.12 -22.61 -4.60
C PHE A 52 -0.24 -23.25 -5.94
N LYS A 53 -0.62 -22.41 -6.91
CA LYS A 53 -0.89 -22.83 -8.30
C LYS A 53 0.35 -22.76 -9.20
N ASP A 54 1.46 -22.30 -8.65
CA ASP A 54 2.71 -21.97 -9.33
C ASP A 54 3.85 -22.12 -8.31
N ASP A 55 5.10 -22.04 -8.76
CA ASP A 55 6.27 -22.15 -7.88
C ASP A 55 6.24 -21.10 -6.74
N GLU A 56 6.59 -21.52 -5.52
CA GLU A 56 6.54 -20.68 -4.32
C GLU A 56 7.41 -19.42 -4.46
N LYS A 57 8.59 -19.51 -5.09
CA LYS A 57 9.46 -18.35 -5.31
C LYS A 57 8.82 -17.36 -6.27
N LYS A 58 8.12 -17.84 -7.30
CA LYS A 58 7.39 -17.00 -8.25
C LYS A 58 6.25 -16.24 -7.56
N VAL A 59 5.49 -16.91 -6.68
CA VAL A 59 4.43 -16.27 -5.90
C VAL A 59 5.01 -15.22 -4.94
N LEU A 60 6.11 -15.55 -4.26
CA LEU A 60 6.80 -14.63 -3.35
C LEU A 60 7.32 -13.38 -4.05
N ASN A 61 7.96 -13.55 -5.21
CA ASN A 61 8.40 -12.42 -6.03
C ASN A 61 7.22 -11.54 -6.46
N ARG A 62 6.10 -12.16 -6.85
CA ARG A 62 4.90 -11.43 -7.24
C ARG A 62 4.29 -10.65 -6.08
N MET A 63 4.30 -11.20 -4.87
CA MET A 63 3.87 -10.50 -3.65
C MET A 63 4.76 -9.28 -3.39
N LEU A 64 6.08 -9.46 -3.49
CA LEU A 64 7.05 -8.39 -3.29
C LEU A 64 6.88 -7.26 -4.31
N GLU A 65 6.72 -7.61 -5.60
CA GLU A 65 6.44 -6.64 -6.67
C GLU A 65 5.15 -5.86 -6.42
N SER A 66 4.08 -6.55 -6.05
CA SER A 66 2.78 -5.92 -5.80
C SER A 66 2.89 -4.90 -4.66
N LEU A 67 3.60 -5.27 -3.59
CA LEU A 67 3.84 -4.38 -2.46
C LEU A 67 4.70 -3.17 -2.87
N LYS A 68 5.79 -3.39 -3.62
CA LYS A 68 6.64 -2.31 -4.15
C LYS A 68 5.85 -1.34 -5.02
N GLN A 69 4.98 -1.85 -5.89
CA GLN A 69 4.12 -1.03 -6.75
C GLN A 69 3.15 -0.17 -5.94
N ASP A 70 2.56 -0.72 -4.88
CA ASP A 70 1.63 0.04 -4.04
C ASP A 70 2.35 1.14 -3.24
N PHE A 71 3.55 0.87 -2.69
CA PHE A 71 4.38 1.91 -2.09
C PHE A 71 4.80 2.99 -3.08
N GLN A 72 5.14 2.60 -4.32
CA GLN A 72 5.51 3.57 -5.35
C GLN A 72 4.33 4.49 -5.70
N LYS A 73 3.10 3.96 -5.80
CA LYS A 73 1.89 4.78 -6.00
C LYS A 73 1.68 5.77 -4.87
N GLU A 74 1.93 5.39 -3.62
CA GLU A 74 1.84 6.33 -2.50
C GLU A 74 2.90 7.43 -2.60
N LEU A 75 4.16 7.09 -2.92
CA LEU A 75 5.22 8.08 -3.10
C LEU A 75 4.91 9.06 -4.24
N ASP A 76 4.37 8.57 -5.35
CA ASP A 76 4.00 9.40 -6.48
C ASP A 76 2.80 10.31 -6.15
N LEU A 77 1.83 9.79 -5.38
CA LEU A 77 0.73 10.58 -4.84
C LEU A 77 1.26 11.73 -3.96
N GLU A 78 2.23 11.47 -3.09
CA GLU A 78 2.81 12.51 -2.24
C GLU A 78 3.55 13.58 -3.03
N ARG A 79 4.32 13.19 -4.05
CA ARG A 79 5.00 14.14 -4.95
C ARG A 79 4.00 15.05 -5.64
N GLU A 80 2.90 14.48 -6.12
CA GLU A 80 1.86 15.24 -6.79
C GLU A 80 1.09 16.17 -5.84
N VAL A 81 0.75 15.71 -4.63
CA VAL A 81 0.13 16.56 -3.60
C VAL A 81 1.01 17.76 -3.30
N ASN A 82 2.32 17.56 -3.12
CA ASN A 82 3.26 18.66 -2.89
C ASN A 82 3.32 19.61 -4.08
N ALA A 83 3.42 19.09 -5.31
CA ALA A 83 3.41 19.92 -6.52
C ALA A 83 2.12 20.75 -6.67
N MET A 84 0.97 20.21 -6.26
CA MET A 84 -0.30 20.97 -6.23
C MET A 84 -0.30 22.04 -5.14
N LEU A 85 0.23 21.73 -3.96
CA LEU A 85 0.35 22.71 -2.88
C LEU A 85 1.25 23.86 -3.27
N ASP A 86 2.41 23.59 -3.88
CA ASP A 86 3.37 24.62 -4.27
C ASP A 86 2.76 25.59 -5.32
N LYS A 87 1.94 25.06 -6.24
CA LYS A 87 1.18 25.88 -7.20
C LYS A 87 0.12 26.75 -6.52
N LEU A 88 -0.60 26.19 -5.55
CA LEU A 88 -1.63 26.92 -4.81
C LEU A 88 -1.02 28.02 -3.94
N GLU A 89 0.10 27.73 -3.28
CA GLU A 89 0.87 28.68 -2.47
C GLU A 89 1.36 29.86 -3.31
N ALA A 90 1.92 29.58 -4.49
CA ALA A 90 2.36 30.61 -5.42
C ALA A 90 1.22 31.52 -5.91
N SER A 91 -0.01 31.00 -6.01
CA SER A 91 -1.18 31.75 -6.44
C SER A 91 -1.90 32.52 -5.32
N ASN A 92 -1.70 32.15 -4.05
CA ASN A 92 -2.48 32.65 -2.90
C ASN A 92 -1.62 32.83 -1.64
N SER A 93 -0.66 33.73 -1.67
CA SER A 93 0.35 33.92 -0.61
C SER A 93 -0.17 34.43 0.74
N GLY A 94 -1.41 34.95 0.83
CA GLY A 94 -1.92 35.60 2.04
C GLY A 94 -2.57 34.67 3.09
N GLU A 95 -3.19 33.56 2.67
CA GLU A 95 -4.00 32.70 3.56
C GLU A 95 -3.71 31.19 3.42
N PHE A 96 -2.64 30.84 2.71
CA PHE A 96 -2.35 29.44 2.38
C PHE A 96 -1.89 28.64 3.61
N GLN A 97 -2.73 27.70 4.07
CA GLN A 97 -2.45 26.84 5.22
C GLN A 97 -2.01 25.44 4.76
N ARG A 98 -0.76 25.33 4.27
CA ARG A 98 -0.18 24.10 3.70
C ARG A 98 -0.43 22.86 4.57
N TYR A 99 -0.21 22.96 5.87
CA TYR A 99 -0.38 21.86 6.83
C TYR A 99 -1.82 21.32 6.87
N LYS A 100 -2.83 22.19 6.75
CA LYS A 100 -4.25 21.77 6.73
C LYS A 100 -4.66 21.25 5.35
N MET A 101 -4.13 21.85 4.29
CA MET A 101 -4.48 21.50 2.91
C MET A 101 -3.85 20.19 2.45
N TYR A 102 -2.64 19.86 2.91
CA TYR A 102 -1.95 18.61 2.57
C TYR A 102 -2.80 17.34 2.82
N PRO A 103 -3.30 17.07 4.04
CA PRO A 103 -4.10 15.87 4.29
C PRO A 103 -5.41 15.85 3.49
N MET A 104 -6.02 17.01 3.24
CA MET A 104 -7.24 17.11 2.42
C MET A 104 -6.98 16.74 0.96
N LEU A 105 -5.91 17.31 0.36
CA LEU A 105 -5.51 17.01 -1.01
C LEU A 105 -5.04 15.56 -1.16
N LYS A 106 -4.24 15.05 -0.23
CA LYS A 106 -3.79 13.65 -0.23
C LYS A 106 -4.98 12.69 -0.21
N GLN A 107 -5.99 12.94 0.64
CA GLN A 107 -7.20 12.12 0.68
C GLN A 107 -8.03 12.21 -0.60
N LYS A 108 -8.19 13.42 -1.17
CA LYS A 108 -8.94 13.61 -2.41
C LYS A 108 -8.28 12.88 -3.58
N LEU A 109 -6.99 13.11 -3.80
CA LEU A 109 -6.22 12.48 -4.87
C LEU A 109 -6.14 10.96 -4.69
N ALA A 110 -6.00 10.45 -3.45
CA ALA A 110 -6.02 9.02 -3.19
C ALA A 110 -7.32 8.36 -3.66
N LYS A 111 -8.47 8.99 -3.38
CA LYS A 111 -9.78 8.50 -3.83
C LYS A 111 -9.90 8.51 -5.35
N GLU A 112 -9.50 9.60 -5.99
CA GLU A 112 -9.55 9.73 -7.45
C GLU A 112 -8.67 8.70 -8.15
N LYS A 113 -7.45 8.49 -7.64
CA LYS A 113 -6.47 7.54 -8.20
C LYS A 113 -6.62 6.11 -7.70
N LYS A 114 -7.63 5.84 -6.85
CA LYS A 114 -7.87 4.54 -6.23
C LYS A 114 -6.62 3.99 -5.51
N VAL A 115 -5.83 4.88 -4.92
CA VAL A 115 -4.68 4.54 -4.07
C VAL A 115 -5.21 4.30 -2.66
N ILE A 116 -4.80 3.20 -2.04
CA ILE A 116 -5.17 2.87 -0.67
C ILE A 116 -4.19 3.58 0.28
N LEU A 117 -4.73 4.35 1.23
CA LEU A 117 -4.00 5.01 2.32
C LEU A 117 -4.10 4.22 3.64
#